data_AF-A0AAP0WNG0-F1
#
_entry.id   AF-A0AAP0WNG0-F1
#
_cell.length_a   1.000
_cell.length_b   1.000
_cell.length_c   1.000
_cell.angle_alpha   90.00
_cell.angle_beta   90.00
_cell.angle_gamma   90.00
#
_symmetry.space_group_name_H-M   'P 1'
#
loop_
_entity.id
_entity.type
_entity.pdbx_description
1 polymer ?
#
loop_
_entity_poly.entity_id
_entity_poly.type
_entity_poly.pdbx_seq_one_letter_code
_entity_poly.pdbx_strand_id
1 'polypeptide(L)'
;MHSVLQKGGVYIGSKNPIMIKNTTHALDERIEEMDTLYKRIVGNLAANLAATTLKVKSRYFHRIGVSGKGLLKIYDNIKGLPDHKIFCPGKSYPVIIRHSNSLSADDDARIDARGAAVRILPDEAGDGSPLLDLTLKTGKAFYARTIGDFATWLVVWACCEGGACKASSACA
;
A
#
# COMPACT_ATOMS: atom_id res chain seq x y z
N MET A 1 -33.44 -18.63 -6.13
CA MET A 1 -32.79 -17.42 -5.58
C MET A 1 -31.39 -17.80 -5.12
N HIS A 2 -30.37 -17.57 -5.95
CA HIS A 2 -28.97 -17.85 -5.59
C HIS A 2 -28.16 -16.57 -5.81
N SER A 3 -27.75 -15.92 -4.73
CA SER A 3 -26.82 -14.79 -4.76
C SER A 3 -25.40 -15.32 -4.93
N VAL A 4 -25.07 -15.76 -6.14
CA VAL A 4 -23.67 -16.01 -6.53
C VAL A 4 -23.07 -14.66 -6.88
N LEU A 5 -21.93 -14.35 -6.26
CA LEU A 5 -21.20 -13.11 -6.50
C LEU A 5 -20.72 -13.09 -7.96
N GLN A 6 -21.36 -12.28 -8.81
CA GLN A 6 -21.10 -12.29 -10.25
C GLN A 6 -19.83 -11.52 -10.65
N LYS A 7 -19.25 -10.69 -9.76
CA LYS A 7 -18.03 -9.90 -10.02
C LYS A 7 -17.21 -9.66 -8.76
N GLY A 8 -15.89 -9.77 -8.88
CA GLY A 8 -14.88 -9.37 -7.88
C GLY A 8 -14.70 -10.35 -6.72
N GLY A 9 -13.70 -11.23 -6.78
CA GLY A 9 -13.37 -12.10 -5.65
C GLY A 9 -12.06 -12.85 -5.84
N VAL A 10 -11.32 -13.00 -4.74
CA VAL A 10 -10.11 -13.82 -4.63
C VAL A 10 -10.53 -15.17 -4.07
N TYR A 11 -10.20 -16.27 -4.77
CA TYR A 11 -10.32 -17.61 -4.21
C TYR A 11 -9.10 -17.89 -3.32
N ILE A 12 -9.28 -17.86 -2.00
CA ILE A 12 -8.28 -18.34 -1.05
C ILE A 12 -8.58 -19.82 -0.75
N GLY A 13 -7.65 -20.72 -1.10
CA GLY A 13 -7.71 -22.15 -0.72
C GLY A 13 -7.70 -23.19 -1.84
N SER A 14 -7.56 -22.80 -3.12
CA SER A 14 -7.43 -23.78 -4.21
C SER A 14 -6.02 -24.40 -4.25
N LYS A 15 -5.93 -25.74 -4.40
CA LYS A 15 -4.66 -26.46 -4.67
C LYS A 15 -3.99 -25.96 -5.96
N ASN A 16 -4.76 -25.38 -6.88
CA ASN A 16 -4.30 -24.71 -8.09
C ASN A 16 -4.73 -23.22 -8.04
N PRO A 17 -3.86 -22.30 -7.58
CA PRO A 17 -4.20 -20.88 -7.55
C PRO A 17 -4.32 -20.36 -8.99
N ILE A 18 -5.53 -19.93 -9.36
CA ILE A 18 -5.79 -19.26 -10.64
C ILE A 18 -5.88 -17.75 -10.36
N MET A 19 -5.06 -16.97 -11.05
CA MET A 19 -5.12 -15.51 -10.99
C MET A 19 -6.44 -15.04 -11.61
N ILE A 20 -7.38 -14.59 -10.78
CA ILE A 20 -8.63 -14.02 -11.26
C ILE A 20 -8.34 -12.56 -11.66
N LYS A 21 -8.30 -12.29 -12.96
CA LYS A 21 -8.24 -10.92 -13.50
C LYS A 21 -9.45 -10.14 -13.00
N ASN A 22 -9.20 -9.01 -12.34
CA ASN A 22 -10.27 -8.09 -12.00
C ASN A 22 -10.73 -7.37 -13.29
N THR A 23 -11.84 -7.81 -13.87
CA THR A 23 -12.37 -7.31 -15.15
C THR A 23 -12.98 -5.91 -15.06
N THR A 24 -13.00 -5.28 -13.88
CA THR A 24 -13.50 -3.91 -13.71
C THR A 24 -12.46 -2.84 -14.01
N HIS A 25 -11.18 -3.20 -14.10
CA HIS A 25 -10.12 -2.28 -14.50
C HIS A 25 -9.78 -2.52 -15.97
N ALA A 26 -9.61 -1.43 -16.73
CA ALA A 26 -9.02 -1.51 -18.06
C ALA A 26 -7.68 -2.26 -17.99
N LEU A 27 -7.34 -2.99 -19.06
CA LEU A 27 -6.03 -3.64 -19.16
C LEU A 27 -4.94 -2.59 -18.91
N ASP A 28 -4.13 -2.82 -17.88
CA ASP A 28 -2.98 -1.99 -17.55
C ASP A 28 -1.74 -2.68 -18.09
N GLU A 29 -1.22 -2.20 -19.22
CA GLU A 29 -0.05 -2.77 -19.90
C GLU A 29 1.16 -2.89 -18.96
N ARG A 30 1.30 -1.96 -18.01
CA ARG A 30 2.38 -1.97 -17.00
C ARG A 30 2.30 -3.20 -16.10
N ILE A 31 1.09 -3.71 -15.83
CA ILE A 31 0.89 -4.94 -15.04
C ILE A 31 1.16 -6.18 -15.90
N GLU A 32 0.91 -6.10 -17.20
CA GLU A 32 1.21 -7.19 -18.14
C GLU A 32 2.71 -7.35 -18.39
N GLU A 33 3.45 -6.25 -18.42
CA GLU A 33 4.91 -6.21 -18.58
C GLU A 33 5.70 -6.62 -17.33
N MET A 34 5.05 -6.78 -16.17
CA MET A 34 5.73 -7.22 -14.95
C MET A 34 6.31 -8.62 -15.12
N ASP A 35 7.51 -8.83 -14.55
CA ASP A 35 8.09 -10.17 -14.40
C ASP A 35 7.07 -11.15 -13.79
N THR A 36 7.01 -12.36 -14.34
CA THR A 36 5.99 -13.35 -13.99
C THR A 36 6.04 -13.74 -12.51
N LEU A 37 7.25 -13.87 -11.94
CA LEU A 37 7.43 -14.21 -10.53
C LEU A 37 6.99 -13.04 -9.64
N TYR A 38 7.42 -11.81 -9.98
CA TYR A 38 7.02 -10.60 -9.27
C TYR A 38 5.49 -10.42 -9.27
N LYS A 39 4.87 -10.53 -10.44
CA LYS A 39 3.41 -10.43 -10.63
C LYS A 39 2.66 -11.45 -9.80
N ARG A 40 3.15 -12.69 -9.74
CA ARG A 40 2.57 -13.75 -8.89
C ARG A 40 2.65 -13.40 -7.40
N ILE A 41 3.81 -12.93 -6.92
CA ILE A 41 3.99 -12.57 -5.50
C ILE A 41 3.07 -11.39 -5.12
N VAL A 42 3.08 -10.32 -5.92
CA VAL A 42 2.24 -9.14 -5.69
C VAL A 42 0.76 -9.49 -5.76
N GLY A 43 0.35 -10.30 -6.74
CA GLY A 43 -1.04 -10.74 -6.87
C GLY A 43 -1.53 -11.50 -5.64
N ASN A 44 -0.74 -12.46 -5.14
CA ASN A 44 -1.08 -13.20 -3.92
C ASN A 44 -1.12 -12.31 -2.68
N LEU A 45 -0.17 -11.38 -2.56
CA LEU A 45 -0.13 -10.42 -1.46
C LEU A 45 -1.37 -9.51 -1.48
N ALA A 46 -1.69 -8.91 -2.62
CA ALA A 46 -2.86 -8.06 -2.80
C ALA A 46 -4.15 -8.79 -2.45
N ALA A 47 -4.26 -10.05 -2.89
CA ALA A 47 -5.38 -10.94 -2.59
C ALA A 47 -5.59 -11.13 -1.07
N ASN A 48 -4.53 -11.48 -0.33
CA ASN A 48 -4.57 -11.69 1.11
C ASN A 48 -4.91 -10.41 1.89
N LEU A 49 -4.31 -9.28 1.47
CA LEU A 49 -4.58 -7.98 2.09
C LEU A 49 -6.01 -7.51 1.83
N ALA A 50 -6.55 -7.74 0.62
CA ALA A 50 -7.94 -7.41 0.28
C ALA A 50 -8.93 -8.23 1.12
N ALA A 51 -8.75 -9.55 1.20
CA ALA A 51 -9.61 -10.42 2.00
C ALA A 51 -9.61 -9.99 3.48
N THR A 52 -8.44 -9.66 4.02
CA THR A 52 -8.37 -9.22 5.41
C THR A 52 -9.00 -7.84 5.61
N THR A 53 -8.75 -6.89 4.71
CA THR A 53 -9.36 -5.55 4.74
C THR A 53 -10.88 -5.63 4.75
N LEU A 54 -11.48 -6.51 3.92
CA LEU A 54 -12.91 -6.76 3.91
C LEU A 54 -13.42 -7.34 5.24
N LYS A 55 -12.66 -8.27 5.83
CA LYS A 55 -13.01 -8.89 7.12
C LYS A 55 -12.95 -7.89 8.28
N VAL A 56 -11.90 -7.09 8.38
CA VAL A 56 -11.70 -6.15 9.51
C VAL A 56 -12.30 -4.77 9.27
N LYS A 57 -12.81 -4.49 8.06
CA LYS A 57 -13.37 -3.21 7.62
C LYS A 57 -12.44 -2.02 7.87
N SER A 58 -11.14 -2.27 7.77
CA SER A 58 -10.08 -1.28 7.97
C SER A 58 -8.85 -1.67 7.17
N ARG A 59 -7.89 -0.76 7.02
CA ARG A 59 -6.59 -1.14 6.45
C ARG A 59 -5.96 -2.24 7.29
N TYR A 60 -5.28 -3.17 6.63
CA TYR A 60 -4.52 -4.23 7.29
C TYR A 60 -3.30 -3.65 8.01
N PHE A 61 -2.39 -3.04 7.26
CA PHE A 61 -1.32 -2.20 7.81
C PHE A 61 -1.79 -0.76 7.94
N HIS A 62 -1.10 0.02 8.75
CA HIS A 62 -1.32 1.46 8.80
C HIS A 62 -2.77 1.83 9.13
N ARG A 63 -3.41 1.01 9.97
CA ARG A 63 -4.81 1.15 10.37
C ARG A 63 -5.03 2.47 11.11
N ILE A 64 -4.32 2.64 12.22
CA ILE A 64 -4.38 3.85 13.05
C ILE A 64 -3.59 4.96 12.37
N GLY A 65 -4.18 6.14 12.31
CA GLY A 65 -3.54 7.29 11.72
C GLY A 65 -4.43 8.52 11.72
N VAL A 66 -3.78 9.67 11.59
CA VAL A 66 -4.40 11.00 11.56
C VAL A 66 -4.15 11.63 10.20
N SER A 67 -5.11 12.42 9.73
CA SER A 67 -4.99 13.14 8.46
C SER A 67 -5.19 14.63 8.66
N GLY A 68 -4.53 15.44 7.84
CA GLY A 68 -4.67 16.89 7.77
C GLY A 68 -4.66 17.39 6.33
N LYS A 69 -5.20 18.59 6.13
CA LYS A 69 -5.10 19.33 4.86
C LYS A 69 -4.05 20.43 4.99
N GLY A 70 -3.38 20.76 3.90
CA GLY A 70 -2.38 21.81 3.89
C GLY A 70 -2.00 22.27 2.48
N LEU A 71 -0.91 23.02 2.40
CA LEU A 71 -0.33 23.52 1.15
C LEU A 71 1.12 23.03 1.03
N LEU A 72 1.46 22.36 -0.08
CA LEU A 72 2.83 22.01 -0.46
C LEU A 72 3.38 23.12 -1.35
N LYS A 73 4.38 23.87 -0.88
CA LYS A 73 5.10 24.86 -1.69
C LYS A 73 6.44 24.28 -2.15
N ILE A 74 6.63 24.23 -3.46
CA ILE A 74 7.89 23.89 -4.10
C ILE A 74 8.83 25.09 -4.02
N TYR A 75 10.11 24.86 -3.74
CA TYR A 75 11.12 25.92 -3.68
C TYR A 75 11.21 26.69 -5.00
N ASP A 76 11.45 28.00 -4.93
CA ASP A 76 11.55 28.87 -6.11
C ASP A 76 12.79 28.56 -6.97
N ASN A 77 13.82 27.94 -6.39
CA ASN A 77 15.04 27.56 -7.09
C ASN A 77 15.45 26.13 -6.72
N ILE A 78 15.40 25.23 -7.69
CA ILE A 78 15.80 23.83 -7.56
C ILE A 78 16.96 23.59 -8.52
N LYS A 79 18.16 23.40 -7.97
CA LYS A 79 19.38 23.13 -8.76
C LYS A 79 19.62 21.63 -8.89
N GLY A 80 20.01 21.19 -10.09
CA GLY A 80 20.45 19.82 -10.33
C GLY A 80 19.34 18.78 -10.49
N LEU A 81 18.07 19.19 -10.54
CA LEU A 81 16.95 18.33 -10.91
C LEU A 81 16.41 18.71 -12.30
N PRO A 82 15.95 17.73 -13.10
CA PRO A 82 15.34 18.01 -14.39
C PRO A 82 13.96 18.65 -14.22
N ASP A 83 13.48 19.31 -15.29
CA ASP A 83 12.13 19.86 -15.34
C ASP A 83 11.08 18.76 -15.14
N HIS A 84 10.03 19.05 -14.37
CA HIS A 84 9.00 18.08 -14.01
C HIS A 84 7.60 18.69 -14.01
N LYS A 85 6.61 17.97 -14.54
CA LYS A 85 5.22 18.47 -14.70
C LYS A 85 4.51 18.85 -13.38
N ILE A 86 4.86 18.17 -12.28
CA ILE A 86 4.27 18.36 -10.95
C ILE A 86 5.24 19.10 -10.00
N PHE A 87 6.54 19.10 -10.27
CA PHE A 87 7.53 19.64 -9.32
C PHE A 87 8.20 20.88 -9.92
N CYS A 88 7.37 21.84 -10.36
CA CYS A 88 7.83 23.10 -10.93
C CYS A 88 8.29 24.06 -9.81
N PRO A 89 9.41 24.78 -9.98
CA PRO A 89 9.85 25.78 -9.02
C PRO A 89 8.77 26.82 -8.69
N GLY A 90 8.65 27.16 -7.40
CA GLY A 90 7.71 28.16 -6.88
C GLY A 90 6.23 27.75 -6.88
N LYS A 91 5.90 26.57 -7.43
CA LYS A 91 4.52 26.09 -7.51
C LYS A 91 4.01 25.68 -6.12
N SER A 92 2.74 25.93 -5.85
CA SER A 92 2.06 25.49 -4.62
C SER A 92 0.90 24.59 -4.96
N TYR A 93 0.63 23.59 -4.12
CA TYR A 93 -0.44 22.62 -4.33
C TYR A 93 -1.24 22.39 -3.04
N PRO A 94 -2.58 22.31 -3.10
CA PRO A 94 -3.35 21.77 -2.00
C PRO A 94 -2.96 20.30 -1.78
N VAL A 95 -2.78 19.90 -0.52
CA VAL A 95 -2.41 18.52 -0.16
C VAL A 95 -3.27 17.96 0.96
N ILE A 96 -3.43 16.64 0.94
CA ILE A 96 -3.90 15.86 2.08
C ILE A 96 -2.73 15.01 2.56
N ILE A 97 -2.40 15.11 3.84
CA ILE A 97 -1.35 14.31 4.47
C ILE A 97 -2.00 13.36 5.45
N ARG A 98 -1.52 12.11 5.49
CA ARG A 98 -1.89 11.13 6.51
C ARG A 98 -0.66 10.52 7.15
N HIS A 99 -0.56 10.67 8.47
CA HIS A 99 0.39 9.90 9.28
C HIS A 99 -0.28 8.66 9.85
N SER A 100 0.49 7.60 10.05
CA SER A 100 -0.03 6.33 10.58
C SER A 100 1.04 5.50 11.24
N ASN A 101 0.63 4.63 12.16
CA ASN A 101 1.48 3.56 12.68
C ASN A 101 1.70 2.52 11.59
N SER A 102 2.63 1.59 11.72
CA SER A 102 2.79 0.49 10.75
C SER A 102 1.96 -0.72 11.17
N LEU A 103 2.20 -1.21 12.38
CA LEU A 103 1.55 -2.40 12.96
C LEU A 103 0.85 -2.09 14.29
N SER A 104 1.37 -1.15 15.08
CA SER A 104 0.85 -0.85 16.41
C SER A 104 -0.53 -0.22 16.31
N ALA A 105 -1.53 -0.90 16.87
CA ALA A 105 -2.93 -0.49 16.79
C ALA A 105 -3.49 0.05 18.13
N ASP A 106 -2.71 -0.07 19.20
CA ASP A 106 -3.10 0.20 20.59
C ASP A 106 -2.52 1.49 21.16
N ASP A 107 -1.33 1.91 20.70
CA ASP A 107 -0.65 3.10 21.23
C ASP A 107 0.23 3.81 20.17
N ASP A 108 0.05 5.12 20.03
CA ASP A 108 0.83 5.99 19.12
C ASP A 108 2.24 6.29 19.64
N ALA A 109 2.53 6.06 20.93
CA ALA A 109 3.87 6.24 21.50
C ALA A 109 4.78 5.01 21.33
N ARG A 110 4.22 3.85 21.01
CA ARG A 110 4.96 2.59 20.86
C ARG A 110 6.01 2.67 19.75
N ILE A 111 7.16 2.03 19.97
CA ILE A 111 8.21 1.91 18.95
C ILE A 111 7.62 1.19 17.73
N ASP A 112 7.47 1.94 16.64
CA ASP A 112 6.96 1.45 15.38
C ASP A 112 7.49 2.35 14.26
N ALA A 113 7.55 1.82 13.05
CA ALA A 113 7.73 2.68 11.90
C ALA A 113 6.42 3.46 11.62
N ARG A 114 6.55 4.70 11.15
CA ARG A 114 5.39 5.53 10.81
C ARG A 114 5.24 5.65 9.31
N GLY A 115 4.04 5.44 8.80
CA GLY A 115 3.67 5.78 7.43
C GLY A 115 3.40 7.28 7.32
N ALA A 116 3.77 7.86 6.19
CA ALA A 116 3.37 9.20 5.77
C ALA A 116 2.86 9.12 4.34
N ALA A 117 1.58 9.39 4.10
CA ALA A 117 1.03 9.47 2.76
C ALA A 117 0.74 10.94 2.44
N VAL A 118 1.19 11.42 1.28
CA VAL A 118 0.91 12.77 0.79
C VAL A 118 0.19 12.66 -0.54
N ARG A 119 -1.04 13.16 -0.58
CA ARG A 119 -1.84 13.31 -1.78
C ARG A 119 -1.75 14.74 -2.28
N ILE A 120 -1.20 14.93 -3.47
CA ILE A 120 -1.13 16.21 -4.16
C ILE A 120 -2.38 16.36 -5.02
N LEU A 121 -3.10 17.46 -4.84
CA LEU A 121 -4.32 17.79 -5.56
C LEU A 121 -4.04 18.88 -6.60
N PRO A 122 -4.83 18.94 -7.69
CA PRO A 122 -4.78 20.06 -8.62
C PRO A 122 -5.23 21.35 -7.95
N ASP A 123 -4.74 22.49 -8.44
CA ASP A 123 -5.10 23.83 -7.93
C ASP A 123 -6.54 24.20 -8.25
N GLU A 124 -7.04 23.76 -9.41
CA GLU A 124 -8.41 24.01 -9.84
C GLU A 124 -9.33 22.86 -9.40
N ALA A 125 -10.61 23.17 -9.25
CA ALA A 125 -11.67 22.20 -9.01
C ALA A 125 -11.90 21.35 -10.28
N GLY A 126 -10.94 20.47 -10.60
CA GLY A 126 -11.08 19.42 -11.60
C GLY A 126 -11.99 18.30 -11.12
N ASP A 127 -11.96 17.16 -11.82
CA ASP A 127 -12.74 15.95 -11.52
C ASP A 127 -12.47 15.30 -10.13
N GLY A 128 -11.65 15.94 -9.29
CA GLY A 128 -11.27 15.46 -7.97
C GLY A 128 -10.14 14.42 -7.98
N SER A 129 -9.57 14.10 -9.14
CA SER A 129 -8.45 13.15 -9.24
C SER A 129 -7.16 13.76 -8.68
N PRO A 130 -6.39 13.00 -7.88
CA PRO A 130 -5.11 13.48 -7.36
C PRO A 130 -4.06 13.53 -8.49
N LEU A 131 -3.18 14.53 -8.44
CA LEU A 131 -2.02 14.62 -9.33
C LEU A 131 -1.01 13.51 -9.02
N LEU A 132 -0.81 13.22 -7.73
CA LEU A 132 0.15 12.24 -7.26
C LEU A 132 -0.16 11.81 -5.82
N ASP A 133 -0.06 10.51 -5.56
CA ASP A 133 -0.04 9.95 -4.21
C ASP A 133 1.38 9.45 -3.88
N LEU A 134 2.04 10.12 -2.94
CA LEU A 134 3.32 9.69 -2.38
C LEU A 134 3.07 8.85 -1.15
N THR A 135 3.43 7.56 -1.19
CA THR A 135 3.37 6.66 -0.04
C THR A 135 4.77 6.53 0.54
N LEU A 136 4.99 7.13 1.71
CA LEU A 136 6.28 7.24 2.38
C LEU A 136 6.25 6.52 3.73
N LYS A 137 7.44 6.27 4.27
CA LYS A 137 7.63 5.67 5.59
C LYS A 137 8.82 6.34 6.27
N THR A 138 8.74 6.52 7.58
CA THR A 138 9.86 7.04 8.38
C THR A 138 10.99 6.01 8.45
N GLY A 139 12.22 6.49 8.49
CA GLY A 139 13.43 5.66 8.53
C GLY A 139 14.29 5.88 7.29
N LYS A 140 15.53 5.37 7.34
CA LYS A 140 16.49 5.50 6.23
C LYS A 140 16.28 4.45 5.14
N ALA A 141 15.63 3.34 5.45
CA ALA A 141 15.43 2.22 4.55
C ALA A 141 14.18 1.42 4.93
N PHE A 142 13.68 0.64 3.97
CA PHE A 142 12.70 -0.39 4.23
C PHE A 142 13.41 -1.67 4.70
N TYR A 143 12.82 -2.41 5.63
CA TYR A 143 13.45 -3.59 6.24
C TYR A 143 13.52 -4.79 5.29
N ALA A 144 12.61 -4.87 4.32
CA ALA A 144 12.62 -5.91 3.29
C ALA A 144 13.34 -5.40 2.04
N ARG A 145 14.23 -6.22 1.48
CA ARG A 145 15.00 -5.85 0.28
C ARG A 145 14.24 -6.16 -1.00
N THR A 146 13.33 -7.14 -0.94
CA THR A 146 12.49 -7.56 -2.05
C THR A 146 11.03 -7.68 -1.61
N ILE A 147 10.10 -7.67 -2.58
CA ILE A 147 8.69 -7.98 -2.29
C ILE A 147 8.51 -9.41 -1.75
N GLY A 148 9.39 -10.34 -2.14
CA GLY A 148 9.39 -11.71 -1.63
C GLY A 148 9.75 -11.77 -0.16
N ASP A 149 10.77 -11.01 0.25
CA ASP A 149 11.17 -10.87 1.66
C ASP A 149 10.01 -10.29 2.47
N PHE A 150 9.35 -9.25 1.94
CA PHE A 150 8.19 -8.64 2.59
C PHE A 150 7.01 -9.61 2.72
N ALA A 151 6.69 -10.35 1.66
CA ALA A 151 5.63 -11.36 1.67
C ALA A 151 5.93 -12.48 2.67
N THR A 152 7.18 -12.92 2.75
CA THR A 152 7.63 -13.95 3.70
C THR A 152 7.51 -13.46 5.13
N TRP A 153 8.03 -12.25 5.40
CA TRP A 153 7.91 -11.61 6.70
C TRP A 153 6.46 -11.47 7.14
N LEU A 154 5.55 -11.08 6.24
CA LEU A 154 4.13 -10.94 6.54
C LEU A 154 3.49 -12.27 6.96
N VAL A 155 3.79 -13.36 6.25
CA VAL A 155 3.26 -14.69 6.59
C VAL A 155 3.77 -15.14 7.95
N VAL A 156 5.09 -15.01 8.20
CA VAL A 156 5.69 -15.39 9.48
C VAL A 156 5.13 -14.54 10.62
N TRP A 157 5.02 -13.23 10.44
CA TRP A 157 4.43 -12.31 11.42
C TRP A 157 2.98 -12.68 11.76
N ALA A 158 2.15 -12.89 10.73
CA ALA A 158 0.75 -13.28 10.91
C ALA A 158 0.59 -14.62 11.65
N CYS A 159 1.51 -15.55 11.45
CA CYS A 159 1.56 -16.81 12.21
C CYS A 159 1.92 -16.61 13.70
N CYS A 160 2.76 -15.62 14.01
CA CYS A 160 3.21 -15.36 15.37
C CYS A 160 2.19 -14.59 16.23
N GLU A 161 1.45 -13.64 15.67
CA GLU A 161 0.46 -12.82 16.42
C GLU A 161 -0.94 -13.44 16.50
N GLY A 162 -1.23 -14.49 15.72
CA GLY A 162 -2.55 -15.14 15.61
C GLY A 162 -2.83 -16.27 16.60
N GLY A 163 -2.14 -16.34 17.75
CA GLY A 163 -2.42 -17.34 18.79
C GLY A 163 -2.06 -18.80 18.43
N ALA A 164 -1.28 -19.03 17.37
CA ALA A 164 -0.84 -20.36 16.98
C ALA A 164 0.62 -20.39 16.49
N CYS A 165 1.53 -19.75 17.23
CA CYS A 165 2.94 -20.09 17.10
C CYS A 165 3.18 -21.44 17.81
N LYS A 166 2.85 -22.56 17.15
CA LYS A 166 3.56 -23.80 17.44
C LYS A 166 4.97 -23.60 16.91
N ALA A 167 5.88 -23.26 17.81
CA ALA A 167 7.30 -23.22 17.55
C ALA A 167 7.73 -24.47 16.77
N SER A 168 8.09 -24.31 15.50
CA SER A 168 8.89 -25.30 14.77
C SER A 168 10.20 -24.63 14.39
N SER A 169 11.17 -24.74 15.30
CA SER A 169 12.62 -24.97 15.11
C SER A 169 13.39 -24.37 13.91
N ALA A 170 12.88 -23.37 13.20
CA ALA A 170 13.55 -22.79 12.02
C ALA A 170 14.03 -21.34 12.26
N CYS A 171 14.17 -20.93 13.52
CA CYS A 171 14.97 -19.76 13.90
C CYS A 171 16.15 -20.25 14.74
N ALA A 172 17.14 -20.81 14.03
CA ALA A 172 18.54 -20.87 14.42
C ALA A 172 19.35 -20.49 13.18
#